data_AF-A0A8C6BI23-F1
#
_entry.id   AF-A0A8C6BI23-F1
#
_cell.length_a   1.000
_cell.length_b   1.000
_cell.length_c   1.000
_cell.angle_alpha   90.00
_cell.angle_beta   90.00
_cell.angle_gamma   90.00
#
_symmetry.space_group_name_H-M   'P 1'
#
loop_
_entity.id
_entity.type
_entity.pdbx_description
1 polymer ?
#
loop_
_entity_poly.entity_id
_entity_poly.type
_entity_poly.pdbx_seq_one_letter_code
_entity_poly.pdbx_strand_id
1 'polypeptide(L)'
;QISRTPSFLKNAWAKELVLVVSFTIGGLIIILPTISPCTKYAIMINQASPYNHTVLLLDHGNIPNGSSHSQDPQGPSLEWLKKL
;
A
#
# COMPACT_ATOMS: atom_id res chain seq x y z
N GLN A 1 33.73 20.91 1.64
CA GLN A 1 33.43 20.13 0.42
C GLN A 1 31.93 20.04 0.05
N ILE A 2 31.00 20.72 0.75
CA ILE A 2 29.54 20.65 0.46
C ILE A 2 29.11 21.38 -0.83
N SER A 3 29.92 22.28 -1.39
CA SER A 3 29.53 23.13 -2.53
C SER A 3 29.51 22.45 -3.92
N ARG A 4 30.01 21.21 -4.04
CA ARG A 4 30.12 20.51 -5.33
C ARG A 4 28.80 19.90 -5.82
N THR A 5 27.95 19.45 -4.89
CA THR A 5 26.68 18.78 -5.21
C THR A 5 25.63 19.73 -5.81
N PRO A 6 25.42 20.95 -5.27
CA PRO A 6 24.44 21.89 -5.82
C PRO A 6 24.81 22.40 -7.22
N SER A 7 26.11 22.62 -7.46
CA SER A 7 26.63 23.09 -8.75
C SER A 7 26.55 22.02 -9.83
N PHE A 8 26.85 20.76 -9.48
CA PHE A 8 26.64 19.61 -10.37
C PHE A 8 25.16 19.44 -10.75
N LEU A 9 24.24 19.47 -9.77
CA LEU A 9 22.81 19.28 -10.03
C LEU A 9 22.24 20.36 -10.95
N LYS A 10 22.63 21.63 -10.75
CA LYS A 10 22.25 22.74 -11.65
C LYS A 10 22.75 22.52 -13.08
N ASN A 11 23.98 22.07 -13.25
CA ASN A 11 24.55 21.79 -14.57
C ASN A 11 23.87 20.58 -15.24
N ALA A 12 23.57 19.51 -14.49
CA ALA A 12 22.85 18.35 -14.98
C ALA A 12 21.40 18.69 -15.35
N TRP A 13 20.71 19.53 -14.57
CA TRP A 13 19.38 20.05 -14.90
C TRP A 13 19.36 20.82 -16.22
N ALA A 14 20.40 21.62 -16.50
CA ALA A 14 20.48 22.42 -17.71
C ALA A 14 20.84 21.61 -18.97
N LYS A 15 21.65 20.54 -18.83
CA LYS A 15 22.18 19.77 -19.97
C LYS A 15 21.44 18.47 -20.22
N GLU A 16 20.95 17.83 -19.17
CA GLU A 16 20.41 16.48 -19.19
C GLU A 16 19.09 16.41 -18.41
N LEU A 17 18.20 17.38 -18.69
CA LEU A 17 16.89 17.51 -18.02
C LEU A 17 16.12 16.17 -17.99
N VAL A 18 16.12 15.45 -19.11
CA VAL A 18 15.42 14.17 -19.25
C VAL A 18 15.93 13.13 -18.25
N LEU A 19 17.24 13.04 -18.05
CA LEU A 19 17.85 12.10 -17.11
C LEU A 19 17.60 12.50 -15.65
N VAL A 20 17.67 13.80 -15.36
CA VAL A 20 17.41 14.27 -13.99
C VAL A 20 15.95 14.05 -13.60
N VAL A 21 15.02 14.37 -14.48
CA VAL A 21 13.59 14.16 -14.24
C VAL A 21 13.28 12.67 -14.13
N SER A 22 13.83 11.83 -14.99
CA SER A 22 13.57 10.38 -14.93
C SER A 22 14.08 9.76 -13.64
N PHE A 23 15.30 10.11 -13.20
CA PHE A 23 15.83 9.61 -11.93
C PHE A 23 15.05 10.14 -10.73
N THR A 24 14.59 11.39 -10.77
CA THR A 24 13.77 11.98 -9.70
C THR A 24 12.43 11.26 -9.58
N ILE A 25 11.73 11.04 -10.70
CA ILE A 25 10.44 10.34 -10.72
C ILE A 25 10.63 8.88 -10.32
N GLY A 26 11.63 8.19 -10.89
CA GLY A 26 11.93 6.80 -10.56
C GLY A 26 12.28 6.61 -9.08
N GLY A 27 13.12 7.49 -8.53
CA GLY A 27 13.44 7.50 -7.11
C GLY A 27 12.20 7.72 -6.24
N LEU A 28 11.32 8.66 -6.63
CA LEU A 28 10.09 8.91 -5.91
C LEU A 28 9.15 7.69 -5.95
N ILE A 29 8.99 7.03 -7.09
CA ILE A 29 8.16 5.81 -7.22
C ILE A 29 8.64 4.69 -6.28
N ILE A 30 9.94 4.58 -6.04
CA ILE A 30 10.50 3.55 -5.15
C ILE A 30 10.29 3.90 -3.67
N ILE A 31 10.43 5.18 -3.31
CA ILE A 31 10.39 5.64 -1.91
C ILE A 31 8.95 5.87 -1.44
N LEU A 32 8.08 6.37 -2.32
CA LEU A 32 6.73 6.79 -1.98
C LEU A 32 5.85 5.65 -1.41
N PRO A 33 5.92 4.39 -1.88
CA PRO A 33 5.15 3.30 -1.31
C PRO A 33 5.48 3.02 0.16
N THR A 34 6.72 3.22 0.59
CA THR A 34 7.18 2.99 1.97
C THR A 34 6.73 4.09 2.92
N ILE A 35 6.59 5.32 2.43
CA ILE A 35 6.21 6.48 3.26
C ILE A 35 4.69 6.68 3.25
N SER A 36 4.00 6.29 2.17
CA SER A 36 2.59 6.59 1.96
C SER A 36 1.66 5.65 2.74
N PRO A 37 0.76 6.19 3.60
CA PRO A 37 -0.32 5.42 4.22
C PRO A 37 -1.28 4.81 3.19
N CYS A 38 -1.38 5.39 1.98
CA CYS A 38 -2.29 4.94 0.94
C CYS A 38 -1.92 3.55 0.42
N THR A 39 -0.64 3.20 0.40
CA THR A 39 -0.17 1.85 0.00
C THR A 39 -0.77 0.78 0.91
N LYS A 40 -0.85 1.05 2.21
CA LYS A 40 -1.46 0.14 3.18
C LYS A 40 -2.94 -0.08 2.89
N TYR A 41 -3.69 0.99 2.64
CA TYR A 41 -5.12 0.88 2.31
C TYR A 41 -5.34 0.17 0.98
N ALA A 42 -4.52 0.43 -0.04
CA ALA A 42 -4.59 -0.28 -1.31
C ALA A 42 -4.41 -1.81 -1.12
N ILE A 43 -3.46 -2.23 -0.29
CA ILE A 43 -3.26 -3.65 0.05
C ILE A 43 -4.48 -4.21 0.78
N MET A 44 -5.00 -3.49 1.79
CA MET A 44 -6.17 -3.93 2.56
C MET A 44 -7.42 -4.07 1.69
N ILE A 45 -7.63 -3.18 0.71
CA ILE A 45 -8.76 -3.25 -0.24
C ILE A 45 -8.65 -4.50 -1.10
N ASN A 46 -7.46 -4.78 -1.65
CA ASN A 46 -7.24 -5.95 -2.48
C ASN A 46 -7.45 -7.27 -1.72
N GLN A 47 -7.05 -7.31 -0.44
CA GLN A 47 -7.28 -8.48 0.42
C GLN A 47 -8.74 -8.65 0.83
N ALA A 48 -9.46 -7.53 1.02
CA ALA A 48 -10.86 -7.54 1.40
C ALA A 48 -11.82 -7.89 0.25
N SER A 49 -11.37 -7.80 -1.02
CA SER A 49 -12.19 -8.11 -2.19
C SER A 49 -12.32 -9.63 -2.41
N PRO A 50 -13.50 -10.22 -2.22
CA PRO A 50 -13.67 -11.66 -2.38
C PRO A 50 -13.84 -12.02 -3.86
N TYR A 51 -12.77 -12.49 -4.50
CA TYR A 51 -12.83 -13.00 -5.87
C TYR A 51 -13.27 -14.47 -5.96
N ASN A 52 -13.08 -15.22 -4.88
CA ASN A 52 -13.46 -16.63 -4.76
C ASN A 52 -14.64 -16.78 -3.79
N HIS A 53 -15.42 -17.84 -3.95
CA HIS A 53 -16.45 -18.18 -2.98
C HIS A 53 -15.79 -18.63 -1.67
N THR A 54 -16.32 -18.15 -0.55
CA THR A 54 -15.85 -18.53 0.78
C THR A 54 -16.31 -19.95 1.11
N VAL A 55 -15.37 -20.84 1.44
CA VAL A 55 -15.68 -22.19 1.90
C VAL A 55 -15.94 -22.15 3.40
N LEU A 56 -17.08 -22.70 3.83
CA LEU A 56 -17.42 -22.80 5.24
C LEU A 56 -16.54 -23.86 5.92
N LEU A 57 -15.97 -23.50 7.06
CA LEU A 57 -15.18 -24.41 7.88
C LEU A 57 -16.11 -25.24 8.77
N LEU A 58 -15.87 -26.55 8.85
CA LEU A 58 -16.62 -27.41 9.76
C LEU A 58 -16.18 -27.14 11.20
N ASP A 59 -17.13 -26.76 12.04
CA ASP A 59 -16.88 -26.45 13.44
C ASP A 59 -16.69 -27.74 14.27
N HIS A 60 -15.56 -27.84 14.97
CA HIS A 60 -15.23 -28.93 15.91
C HIS A 60 -15.40 -28.51 17.39
N GLY A 61 -16.06 -27.37 17.66
CA GLY A 61 -16.40 -26.91 19.00
C GLY A 61 -15.27 -26.14 19.71
N ASN A 62 -14.17 -25.82 19.03
CA ASN A 62 -13.03 -25.06 19.58
C ASN A 62 -12.48 -24.02 18.59
N ILE A 63 -13.35 -23.30 17.88
CA ILE A 63 -12.94 -22.19 17.00
C ILE A 63 -13.44 -20.86 17.57
N PRO A 64 -12.76 -20.29 18.60
CA PRO A 64 -13.24 -19.10 19.30
C PRO A 64 -13.29 -17.83 18.43
N ASN A 65 -12.62 -17.84 17.28
CA ASN A 65 -12.57 -16.71 16.33
C ASN A 65 -13.37 -16.95 15.05
N GLY A 66 -14.10 -18.07 14.94
CA GLY A 66 -14.95 -18.38 13.79
C GLY A 66 -16.31 -17.69 13.91
N SER A 67 -16.79 -17.10 12.83
CA SER A 67 -18.18 -16.61 12.73
C SER A 67 -19.06 -17.74 12.21
N SER A 68 -20.21 -17.95 12.85
CA SER A 68 -21.23 -18.89 12.37
C SER A 68 -22.15 -18.24 11.35
N HIS A 69 -22.25 -16.91 11.39
CA HIS A 69 -23.09 -16.12 10.51
C HIS A 69 -22.38 -14.83 10.05
N SER A 70 -22.59 -14.42 8.79
CA SER A 70 -21.89 -13.28 8.17
C SER A 70 -22.09 -11.93 8.87
N GLN A 71 -23.09 -11.80 9.74
CA GLN A 71 -23.36 -10.59 10.53
C GLN A 71 -22.80 -10.65 11.95
N ASP A 72 -22.18 -11.77 12.33
CA ASP A 72 -21.54 -11.86 13.64
C ASP A 72 -20.42 -10.82 13.74
N PRO A 73 -20.20 -10.23 14.91
CA PRO A 73 -19.09 -9.29 15.12
C PRO A 73 -17.71 -9.97 15.00
N GLN A 74 -17.68 -11.30 14.95
CA GLN A 74 -16.50 -12.12 14.90
C GLN A 74 -15.93 -12.17 13.47
N GLY A 75 -14.92 -11.34 13.18
CA GLY A 75 -14.24 -11.35 11.89
C GLY A 75 -13.71 -9.97 11.47
N PRO A 76 -12.97 -9.89 10.35
CA PRO A 76 -12.51 -8.62 9.82
C PRO A 76 -13.69 -7.81 9.26
N SER A 77 -13.94 -6.65 9.86
CA SER A 77 -14.99 -5.72 9.42
C SER A 77 -14.48 -4.71 8.37
N LEU A 78 -15.39 -4.27 7.49
CA LEU A 78 -15.15 -3.27 6.46
C LEU A 78 -15.48 -1.83 6.90
N GLU A 79 -15.70 -1.57 8.19
CA GLU A 79 -15.99 -0.22 8.69
C GLU A 79 -14.86 0.80 8.40
N TRP A 80 -13.60 0.36 8.35
CA TRP A 80 -12.49 1.22 7.95
C TRP A 80 -12.61 1.65 6.48
N LEU A 81 -13.09 0.77 5.60
CA LEU A 81 -13.28 1.04 4.17
C LEU A 81 -14.46 1.99 3.93
N LYS A 82 -15.51 1.89 4.74
CA LYS A 82 -16.65 2.82 4.69
C LYS A 82 -16.30 4.25 5.12
N LYS A 83 -15.21 4.41 5.87
CA LYS A 83 -14.74 5.69 6.45
C LYS A 83 -13.57 6.32 5.69
N LEU A 84 -13.04 5.61 4.68
CA LEU A 84 -12.07 6.13 3.72
C LEU A 84 -12.72 7.17 2.81
#